data_AF-A0A938SNZ2-F1
#
_entry.id   AF-A0A938SNZ2-F1
#
_cell.length_a   1.000
_cell.length_b   1.000
_cell.length_c   1.000
_cell.angle_alpha   90.00
_cell.angle_beta   90.00
_cell.angle_gamma   90.00
#
_symmetry.space_group_name_H-M   'P 1'
#
loop_
_entity.id
_entity.type
_entity.pdbx_description
1 polymer ?
#
loop_
_entity_poly.entity_id
_entity_poly.type
_entity_poly.pdbx_seq_one_letter_code
_entity_poly.pdbx_strand_id
1 'polypeptide(L)'
;MTKRVIVDENAGPGTKLWQQFQQHAGEGEYEYLFLSESHRGIPDVEILDKLLQPGVILLTGDCVLHMWALEAGCRSYTFNEQGQLTRGRLPQAQTKKPLPKSVHANLRDDYSQRREHNFMARLTTGFTDRQFKRYRTAQRRIRGHFGSAAAMSQVSVTVGSLPTSRGLLCGYVFHVAGNSGVKGLRASEGYCLSQGPARCG
;
A
#
# COMPACT_ATOMS: atom_id res chain seq x y z
N MET A 1 -4.15 21.24 -25.38
CA MET A 1 -3.51 19.98 -24.96
C MET A 1 -4.17 19.51 -23.68
N THR A 2 -4.92 18.43 -23.76
CA THR A 2 -5.56 17.78 -22.60
C THR A 2 -4.50 17.29 -21.63
N LYS A 3 -4.64 17.62 -20.35
CA LYS A 3 -3.68 17.21 -19.32
C LYS A 3 -4.13 15.89 -18.71
N ARG A 4 -3.25 14.89 -18.68
CA ARG A 4 -3.55 13.62 -18.03
C ARG A 4 -3.35 13.71 -16.52
N VAL A 5 -4.34 13.26 -15.75
CA VAL A 5 -4.33 13.19 -14.29
C VAL A 5 -4.49 11.74 -13.86
N ILE A 6 -3.48 11.21 -13.19
CA ILE A 6 -3.53 9.91 -12.52
C ILE A 6 -4.10 10.12 -11.13
N VAL A 7 -5.19 9.43 -10.82
CA VAL A 7 -5.92 9.57 -9.56
C VAL A 7 -5.72 8.30 -8.73
N ASP A 8 -5.00 8.44 -7.62
CA ASP A 8 -4.78 7.36 -6.66
C ASP A 8 -6.08 6.91 -5.98
N GLU A 9 -6.11 5.66 -5.51
CA GLU A 9 -7.31 5.03 -4.93
C GLU A 9 -7.86 5.79 -3.71
N ASN A 10 -7.01 6.54 -3.01
CA ASN A 10 -7.36 7.32 -1.83
C ASN A 10 -7.69 8.80 -2.14
N ALA A 11 -7.67 9.19 -3.41
CA ALA A 11 -7.77 10.57 -3.85
C ALA A 11 -8.91 10.80 -4.86
N GLY A 12 -9.72 9.76 -5.13
CA GLY A 12 -10.81 9.78 -6.10
C GLY A 12 -12.06 10.55 -5.68
N PRO A 13 -13.14 10.43 -6.48
CA PRO A 13 -14.41 11.10 -6.22
C PRO A 13 -14.95 10.81 -4.82
N GLY A 14 -15.53 11.82 -4.17
CA GLY A 14 -16.01 11.74 -2.79
C GLY A 14 -14.96 12.04 -1.71
N THR A 15 -13.70 12.25 -2.10
CA THR A 15 -12.66 12.70 -1.16
C THR A 15 -12.55 14.23 -1.13
N LYS A 16 -12.14 14.79 0.02
CA LYS A 16 -11.85 16.23 0.14
C LYS A 16 -10.70 16.66 -0.79
N LEU A 17 -9.76 15.74 -1.07
CA LEU A 17 -8.61 16.00 -1.93
C LEU A 17 -9.06 16.20 -3.38
N TRP A 18 -9.94 15.33 -3.86
CA TRP A 18 -10.60 15.47 -5.15
C TRP A 18 -11.33 16.80 -5.28
N GLN A 19 -12.16 17.15 -4.29
CA GLN A 19 -12.93 18.39 -4.32
C GLN A 19 -12.05 19.64 -4.44
N GLN A 20 -10.99 19.74 -3.63
CA GLN A 20 -10.06 20.86 -3.72
C GLN A 20 -9.27 20.85 -5.02
N PHE A 21 -8.89 19.67 -5.53
CA PHE A 21 -8.23 19.58 -6.82
C PHE A 21 -9.14 20.07 -7.95
N GLN A 22 -10.41 19.68 -7.99
CA GLN A 22 -11.37 20.16 -9.00
C GLN A 22 -11.54 21.69 -8.93
N GLN A 23 -11.65 22.26 -7.73
CA GLN A 23 -11.70 23.71 -7.55
C GLN A 23 -10.43 24.41 -8.05
N HIS A 24 -9.25 23.82 -7.79
CA HIS A 24 -7.97 24.33 -8.28
C HIS A 24 -7.79 24.17 -9.79
N ALA A 25 -8.27 23.06 -10.35
CA ALA A 25 -8.12 22.69 -11.74
C ALA A 25 -8.96 23.57 -12.67
N GLY A 26 -10.09 24.10 -12.16
CA GLY A 26 -11.02 24.95 -12.89
C GLY A 26 -11.65 24.23 -14.09
N GLU A 27 -12.02 24.98 -15.12
CA GLU A 27 -12.63 24.46 -16.36
C GLU A 27 -11.62 23.83 -17.34
N GLY A 28 -10.43 23.45 -16.87
CA GLY A 28 -9.42 22.85 -17.74
C GLY A 28 -9.86 21.50 -18.33
N GLU A 29 -9.42 21.19 -19.55
CA GLU A 29 -9.59 19.86 -20.12
C GLU A 29 -8.58 18.88 -19.50
N TYR A 30 -9.09 17.95 -18.70
CA TYR A 30 -8.31 16.89 -18.07
C TYR A 30 -8.81 15.51 -18.49
N GLU A 31 -7.88 14.62 -18.77
CA GLU A 31 -8.15 13.20 -18.92
C GLU A 31 -7.80 12.50 -17.61
N TYR A 32 -8.79 11.90 -16.96
CA TYR A 32 -8.60 11.24 -15.67
C TYR A 32 -8.40 9.73 -15.85
N LEU A 33 -7.32 9.20 -15.27
CA LEU A 33 -7.12 7.77 -15.08
C LEU A 33 -7.30 7.43 -13.61
N PHE A 34 -8.40 6.79 -13.26
CA PHE A 34 -8.67 6.33 -11.90
C PHE A 34 -8.01 4.97 -11.68
N LEU A 35 -6.98 4.92 -10.83
CA LEU A 35 -6.25 3.67 -10.57
C LEU A 35 -7.13 2.60 -9.93
N SER A 36 -8.15 3.00 -9.18
CA SER A 36 -9.14 2.09 -8.60
C SER A 36 -9.95 1.31 -9.64
N GLU A 37 -10.08 1.85 -10.86
CA GLU A 37 -10.88 1.27 -11.94
C GLU A 37 -10.01 0.55 -12.96
N SER A 38 -8.89 1.18 -13.38
CA SER A 38 -8.08 0.68 -14.50
C SER A 38 -6.90 -0.19 -14.07
N HIS A 39 -6.34 0.00 -12.87
CA HIS A 39 -5.12 -0.66 -12.40
C HIS A 39 -5.21 -0.99 -10.91
N ARG A 40 -6.25 -1.74 -10.52
CA ARG A 40 -6.59 -1.92 -9.12
C ARG A 40 -5.42 -2.50 -8.32
N GLY A 41 -5.10 -1.88 -7.17
CA GLY A 41 -4.04 -2.32 -6.27
C GLY A 41 -2.62 -2.13 -6.81
N ILE A 42 -2.43 -1.36 -7.89
CA ILE A 42 -1.12 -1.06 -8.48
C ILE A 42 -0.13 -0.55 -7.40
N PRO A 43 1.10 -1.08 -7.36
CA PRO A 43 2.09 -0.60 -6.41
C PRO A 43 2.75 0.70 -6.91
N ASP A 44 3.17 1.55 -5.97
CA ASP A 44 3.75 2.88 -6.21
C ASP A 44 4.86 2.89 -7.27
N VAL A 45 5.72 1.86 -7.24
CA VAL A 45 6.80 1.69 -8.22
C VAL A 45 6.29 1.57 -9.66
N GLU A 46 5.18 0.89 -9.87
CA GLU A 46 4.59 0.71 -11.21
C GLU A 46 3.90 2.00 -11.67
N ILE A 47 3.30 2.76 -10.74
CA ILE A 47 2.74 4.10 -11.04
C ILE A 47 3.87 5.03 -11.51
N LEU A 48 4.97 5.07 -10.77
CA LEU A 48 6.10 5.95 -11.05
C LEU A 48 6.82 5.57 -12.34
N ASP A 49 7.05 4.29 -12.59
CA ASP A 49 7.80 3.80 -13.75
C ASP A 49 7.00 3.89 -15.05
N LYS A 50 5.69 3.59 -15.01
CA LYS A 50 4.90 3.38 -16.24
C LYS A 50 3.84 4.43 -16.52
N LEU A 51 3.31 5.08 -15.48
CA LEU A 51 2.19 6.02 -15.62
C LEU A 51 2.62 7.48 -15.46
N LEU A 52 3.65 7.74 -14.66
CA LEU A 52 4.13 9.09 -14.40
C LEU A 52 5.26 9.46 -15.36
N GLN A 53 4.87 10.13 -16.43
CA GLN A 53 5.77 10.72 -17.42
C GLN A 53 5.79 12.26 -17.28
N PRO A 54 6.80 12.95 -17.82
CA PRO A 54 6.81 14.41 -17.87
C PRO A 54 5.51 14.97 -18.46
N GLY A 55 4.84 15.85 -17.72
CA GLY A 55 3.57 16.45 -18.13
C GLY A 55 2.32 15.77 -17.55
N VAL A 56 2.45 14.56 -17.00
CA VAL A 56 1.37 13.88 -16.26
C VAL A 56 1.26 14.45 -14.84
N ILE A 57 0.03 14.60 -14.35
CA ILE A 57 -0.27 15.06 -12.99
C ILE A 57 -0.65 13.86 -12.14
N LEU A 58 -0.08 13.74 -10.95
CA LEU A 58 -0.50 12.78 -9.93
C LEU A 58 -1.39 13.47 -8.89
N LEU A 59 -2.53 12.88 -8.55
CA LEU A 59 -3.32 13.22 -7.38
C LEU A 59 -3.29 12.05 -6.39
N THR A 60 -2.69 12.23 -5.21
CA THR A 60 -2.53 11.16 -4.22
C THR A 60 -2.65 11.66 -2.78
N GLY A 61 -3.26 10.84 -1.91
CA GLY A 61 -3.22 11.02 -0.46
C GLY A 61 -1.98 10.42 0.22
N ASP A 62 -1.06 9.79 -0.52
CA ASP A 62 0.19 9.25 0.00
C ASP A 62 1.33 10.27 -0.15
N CYS A 63 1.77 10.83 0.98
CA CYS A 63 2.84 11.82 1.03
C CYS A 63 4.17 11.30 0.47
N VAL A 64 4.47 9.99 0.58
CA VAL A 64 5.72 9.43 0.07
C VAL A 64 5.67 9.32 -1.45
N LEU A 65 4.57 8.80 -2.00
CA LEU A 65 4.36 8.73 -3.46
C LEU A 65 4.37 10.14 -4.08
N HIS A 66 3.76 11.12 -3.41
CA HIS A 66 3.83 12.53 -3.81
C HIS A 66 5.29 13.02 -3.91
N MET A 67 6.10 12.77 -2.88
CA MET A 67 7.51 13.18 -2.88
C MET A 67 8.33 12.50 -3.99
N TRP A 68 8.09 11.20 -4.25
CA TRP A 68 8.73 10.49 -5.34
C TRP A 68 8.33 11.02 -6.72
N ALA A 69 7.06 11.36 -6.91
CA ALA A 69 6.62 12.00 -8.14
C ALA A 69 7.29 13.37 -8.36
N LEU A 70 7.43 14.19 -7.30
CA LEU A 70 8.16 15.46 -7.38
C LEU A 70 9.65 15.28 -7.67
N GLU A 71 10.30 14.27 -7.08
CA GLU A 71 11.70 13.93 -7.36
C GLU A 71 11.91 13.46 -8.80
N ALA A 72 10.94 12.77 -9.38
CA ALA A 72 10.91 12.38 -10.79
C ALA A 72 10.58 13.55 -11.74
N GLY A 73 10.46 14.79 -11.25
CA GLY A 73 10.11 15.97 -12.05
C GLY A 73 8.65 16.03 -12.50
N CYS A 74 7.80 15.17 -11.95
CA CYS A 74 6.37 15.15 -12.27
C CYS A 74 5.60 16.15 -11.41
N ARG A 75 4.44 16.60 -11.90
CA ARG A 75 3.51 17.39 -11.10
C ARG A 75 2.72 16.46 -10.20
N SER A 76 2.68 16.75 -8.90
CA SER A 76 1.88 15.98 -7.96
C SER A 76 1.14 16.90 -6.99
N TYR A 77 -0.07 16.49 -6.59
CA TYR A 77 -0.93 17.18 -5.66
C TYR A 77 -1.32 16.26 -4.50
N THR A 78 -1.25 16.78 -3.28
CA THR A 78 -1.62 16.10 -2.04
C THR A 78 -2.09 17.11 -0.99
N PHE A 79 -2.30 16.69 0.26
CA PHE A 79 -2.56 17.59 1.37
C PHE A 79 -1.27 18.03 2.10
N ASN A 80 -1.21 19.31 2.48
CA ASN A 80 -0.26 19.78 3.48
C ASN A 80 -0.75 19.42 4.90
N GLU A 81 0.03 19.80 5.91
CA GLU A 81 -0.29 19.57 7.34
C GLU A 81 -1.61 20.23 7.79
N GLN A 82 -2.07 21.27 7.07
CA GLN A 82 -3.31 21.99 7.34
C GLN A 82 -4.50 21.41 6.57
N GLY A 83 -4.32 20.31 5.84
CA GLY A 83 -5.38 19.69 5.04
C GLY A 83 -5.80 20.52 3.82
N GLN A 84 -4.89 21.35 3.31
CA GLN A 84 -5.04 22.14 2.10
C GLN A 84 -4.26 21.51 0.95
N LEU A 85 -4.82 21.60 -0.26
CA LEU A 85 -4.19 21.15 -1.48
C LEU A 85 -2.83 21.83 -1.65
N THR A 86 -1.79 21.04 -1.84
CA THR A 86 -0.44 21.51 -2.12
C THR A 86 0.15 20.75 -3.30
N ARG A 87 1.03 21.44 -4.02
CA ARG A 87 1.90 20.87 -5.05
C ARG A 87 3.38 20.87 -4.65
N GLY A 88 3.68 21.39 -3.46
CA GLY A 88 5.02 21.61 -2.96
C GLY A 88 5.50 20.47 -2.07
N ARG A 89 6.83 20.38 -1.91
CA ARG A 89 7.46 19.40 -1.04
C ARG A 89 6.91 19.47 0.39
N LEU A 90 6.76 18.30 1.00
CA LEU A 90 6.33 18.16 2.38
C LEU A 90 7.57 17.95 3.28
N PRO A 91 7.87 18.85 4.25
CA PRO A 91 9.07 18.78 5.08
C PRO A 91 9.19 17.47 5.88
N GLN A 92 8.06 16.88 6.23
CA GLN A 92 7.98 15.68 7.07
C GLN A 92 8.11 14.37 6.28
N ALA A 93 7.98 14.40 4.94
CA ALA A 93 8.02 13.20 4.11
C ALA A 93 9.44 12.99 3.55
N GLN A 94 10.20 12.08 4.15
CA GLN A 94 11.55 11.77 3.71
C GLN A 94 11.58 10.54 2.79
N THR A 95 12.19 10.70 1.63
CA THR A 95 12.45 9.66 0.62
C THR A 95 13.76 8.94 0.94
N LYS A 96 13.86 8.36 2.15
CA LYS A 96 15.13 7.78 2.66
C LYS A 96 15.63 6.54 1.91
N LYS A 97 14.81 5.92 1.05
CA LYS A 97 15.13 4.67 0.38
C LYS A 97 15.11 4.85 -1.13
N PRO A 98 16.02 4.21 -1.87
CA PRO A 98 15.94 4.17 -3.32
C PRO A 98 14.60 3.57 -3.74
N LEU A 99 14.03 4.10 -4.83
CA LEU A 99 12.84 3.52 -5.46
C LEU A 99 13.08 2.02 -5.70
N PRO A 100 12.18 1.13 -5.28
CA PRO A 100 12.12 -0.22 -5.84
C PRO A 100 12.09 -0.12 -7.35
N LYS A 101 12.64 -1.12 -8.05
CA LYS A 101 12.51 -1.20 -9.52
C LYS A 101 11.19 -1.88 -9.87
N SER A 102 10.55 -1.42 -10.96
CA SER A 102 9.43 -2.15 -11.54
C SER A 102 9.89 -3.56 -11.88
N VAL A 103 9.02 -4.54 -11.59
CA VAL A 103 9.31 -5.97 -11.80
C VAL A 103 8.46 -6.54 -12.92
N HIS A 104 7.44 -5.82 -13.38
CA HIS A 104 6.61 -6.24 -14.50
C HIS A 104 7.08 -5.57 -15.78
N ALA A 105 7.17 -6.31 -16.88
CA ALA A 105 7.50 -5.70 -18.18
C ALA A 105 6.41 -4.74 -18.68
N ASN A 106 5.15 -5.10 -18.47
CA ASN A 106 3.98 -4.35 -18.91
C ASN A 106 3.10 -3.93 -17.73
N LEU A 107 2.26 -2.93 -17.97
CA LEU A 107 1.18 -2.55 -17.05
C LEU A 107 0.12 -3.67 -17.01
N ARG A 108 -0.47 -3.94 -15.85
CA ARG A 108 -1.56 -4.89 -15.67
C ARG A 108 -2.85 -4.16 -15.31
N ASP A 109 -3.99 -4.71 -15.70
CA ASP A 109 -5.30 -4.14 -15.35
C ASP A 109 -5.65 -4.38 -13.87
N ASP A 110 -5.13 -5.46 -13.29
CA ASP A 110 -5.34 -5.79 -11.88
C ASP A 110 -4.05 -6.33 -11.25
N TYR A 111 -3.61 -5.67 -10.18
CA TYR A 111 -2.48 -6.09 -9.35
C TYR A 111 -2.93 -6.72 -8.03
N SER A 112 -4.24 -6.79 -7.81
CA SER A 112 -4.78 -7.54 -6.69
C SER A 112 -4.47 -9.04 -6.88
N GLN A 113 -4.03 -9.69 -5.81
CA GLN A 113 -3.91 -11.13 -5.83
C GLN A 113 -5.31 -11.72 -6.02
N ARG A 114 -5.50 -12.57 -7.03
CA ARG A 114 -6.69 -13.41 -7.15
C ARG A 114 -6.92 -14.07 -5.79
N ARG A 115 -7.99 -13.67 -5.12
CA ARG A 115 -8.37 -14.23 -3.82
C ARG A 115 -8.91 -15.64 -4.06
N GLU A 116 -8.02 -16.62 -4.22
CA GLU A 116 -8.45 -18.01 -4.37
C GLU A 116 -8.89 -18.64 -3.05
N HIS A 117 -8.77 -17.96 -1.91
CA HIS A 117 -9.36 -18.47 -0.67
C HIS A 117 -10.03 -17.39 0.20
N ASN A 118 -11.30 -17.68 0.53
CA ASN A 118 -12.14 -17.03 1.55
C ASN A 118 -11.50 -16.97 2.96
N PHE A 119 -10.29 -17.51 3.13
CA PHE A 119 -9.51 -17.47 4.36
C PHE A 119 -9.23 -16.03 4.83
N MET A 120 -8.86 -15.13 3.92
CA MET A 120 -8.61 -13.73 4.27
C MET A 120 -9.88 -12.97 4.65
N ALA A 121 -11.00 -13.27 3.98
CA ALA A 121 -12.31 -12.72 4.35
C ALA A 121 -12.65 -13.11 5.80
N ARG A 122 -12.49 -14.40 6.14
CA ARG A 122 -12.69 -14.95 7.49
C ARG A 122 -11.73 -14.39 8.55
N LEU A 123 -10.48 -14.12 8.19
CA LEU A 123 -9.48 -13.55 9.10
C LEU A 123 -9.70 -12.06 9.40
N THR A 124 -10.37 -11.34 8.49
CA THR A 124 -10.65 -9.89 8.64
C THR A 124 -12.07 -9.60 9.14
N THR A 125 -12.91 -10.61 9.30
CA THR A 125 -14.26 -10.46 9.86
C THR A 125 -14.18 -9.87 11.26
N GLY A 126 -14.94 -8.79 11.52
CA GLY A 126 -14.96 -8.12 12.83
C GLY A 126 -13.82 -7.12 13.06
N PHE A 127 -13.00 -6.81 12.05
CA PHE A 127 -12.02 -5.73 12.17
C PHE A 127 -12.73 -4.38 12.30
N THR A 128 -12.29 -3.58 13.26
CA THR A 128 -12.59 -2.14 13.28
C THR A 128 -11.91 -1.45 12.10
N ASP A 129 -12.40 -0.27 11.68
CA ASP A 129 -11.80 0.51 10.59
C ASP A 129 -10.30 0.79 10.81
N ARG A 130 -9.91 1.01 12.07
CA ARG A 130 -8.51 1.21 12.45
C ARG A 130 -7.66 -0.04 12.21
N GLN A 131 -8.18 -1.22 12.57
CA GLN A 131 -7.51 -2.49 12.33
C GLN A 131 -7.46 -2.82 10.84
N PHE A 132 -8.53 -2.54 10.10
CA PHE A 132 -8.59 -2.71 8.66
C PHE A 132 -7.60 -1.80 7.93
N LYS A 133 -7.47 -0.53 8.36
CA LYS A 133 -6.45 0.40 7.87
C LYS A 133 -5.04 -0.12 8.15
N ARG A 134 -4.73 -0.55 9.38
CA ARG A 134 -3.41 -1.12 9.73
C ARG A 134 -3.08 -2.35 8.90
N TYR A 135 -4.05 -3.25 8.72
CA TYR A 135 -3.90 -4.44 7.89
C TYR A 135 -3.63 -4.08 6.43
N ARG A 136 -4.39 -3.16 5.83
CA ARG A 136 -4.14 -2.66 4.47
C ARG A 136 -2.76 -2.00 4.33
N THR A 137 -2.34 -1.19 5.32
CA THR A 137 -1.01 -0.58 5.35
C THR A 137 0.09 -1.64 5.42
N ALA A 138 -0.08 -2.70 6.22
CA ALA A 138 0.88 -3.80 6.31
C ALA A 138 0.98 -4.55 4.97
N GLN A 139 -0.16 -4.88 4.34
CA GLN A 139 -0.16 -5.48 3.01
C GLN A 139 0.51 -4.59 1.96
N ARG A 140 0.24 -3.27 1.96
CA ARG A 140 0.90 -2.30 1.06
C ARG A 140 2.41 -2.26 1.27
N ARG A 141 2.89 -2.30 2.52
CA ARG A 141 4.33 -2.33 2.84
C ARG A 141 5.00 -3.61 2.35
N ILE A 142 4.35 -4.76 2.52
CA ILE A 142 4.85 -6.03 1.99
C ILE A 142 4.91 -5.97 0.47
N ARG A 143 3.86 -5.47 -0.19
CA ARG A 143 3.86 -5.26 -1.65
C ARG A 143 4.95 -4.29 -2.10
N GLY A 144 5.15 -3.17 -1.42
CA GLY A 144 6.22 -2.21 -1.75
C GLY A 144 7.63 -2.78 -1.56
N HIS A 145 7.82 -3.66 -0.58
CA HIS A 145 9.11 -4.32 -0.32
C HIS A 145 9.47 -5.34 -1.41
N PHE A 146 8.51 -6.15 -1.83
CA PHE A 146 8.74 -7.20 -2.85
C PHE A 146 8.42 -6.74 -4.28
N GLY A 147 7.70 -5.65 -4.48
CA GLY A 147 7.20 -5.18 -5.78
C GLY A 147 6.04 -6.03 -6.33
N SER A 148 6.16 -7.35 -6.32
CA SER A 148 5.12 -8.30 -6.74
C SER A 148 5.26 -9.67 -6.08
N ALA A 149 4.24 -10.52 -6.20
CA ALA A 149 4.31 -11.92 -5.73
C ALA A 149 5.36 -12.75 -6.48
N ALA A 150 5.68 -12.40 -7.74
CA ALA A 150 6.70 -13.09 -8.53
C ALA A 150 8.13 -12.85 -8.00
N ALA A 151 8.32 -11.81 -7.19
CA ALA A 151 9.59 -11.55 -6.51
C ALA A 151 9.72 -12.31 -5.17
N MET A 152 8.70 -13.05 -4.75
CA MET A 152 8.74 -13.89 -3.55
C MET A 152 9.15 -15.30 -3.97
N SER A 153 10.21 -15.82 -3.37
CA SER A 153 10.72 -17.18 -3.67
C SER A 153 10.06 -18.23 -2.78
N GLN A 154 9.92 -17.93 -1.50
CA GLN A 154 9.38 -18.86 -0.51
C GLN A 154 8.66 -18.07 0.60
N VAL A 155 7.54 -18.62 1.08
CA VAL A 155 6.90 -18.18 2.31
C VAL A 155 7.00 -19.31 3.32
N SER A 156 7.50 -19.03 4.52
CA SER A 156 7.52 -19.97 5.62
C SER A 156 6.78 -19.42 6.83
N VAL A 157 6.12 -20.34 7.54
CA VAL A 157 5.41 -20.06 8.78
C VAL A 157 6.01 -20.95 9.86
N THR A 158 6.54 -20.34 10.90
CA THR A 158 6.99 -21.06 12.09
C THR A 158 5.93 -20.86 13.16
N VAL A 159 5.34 -21.96 13.64
CA VAL A 159 4.39 -21.96 14.75
C VAL A 159 5.06 -22.63 15.94
N GLY A 160 4.95 -22.02 17.11
CA GLY A 160 5.50 -22.55 18.35
C GLY A 160 4.53 -22.36 19.51
N SER A 161 4.68 -23.19 20.53
CA SER A 161 3.92 -23.06 21.78
C SER A 161 4.84 -23.21 22.99
N LEU A 162 4.62 -22.40 24.01
CA LEU A 162 5.34 -22.41 25.27
C LEU A 162 4.35 -22.46 26.44
N PRO A 163 4.37 -23.52 27.27
CA PRO A 163 3.61 -23.54 28.52
C PRO A 163 4.12 -22.45 29.47
N THR A 164 3.21 -21.70 30.08
CA THR A 164 3.52 -20.66 31.08
C THR A 164 2.62 -20.80 32.30
N SER A 165 2.96 -20.12 33.40
CA SER A 165 2.09 -20.07 34.59
C SER A 165 0.72 -19.43 34.35
N ARG A 166 0.52 -18.74 33.21
CA ARG A 166 -0.73 -18.07 32.83
C ARG A 166 -1.50 -18.80 31.72
N GLY A 167 -1.07 -19.99 31.33
CA GLY A 167 -1.65 -20.77 30.24
C GLY A 167 -0.65 -21.06 29.12
N LEU A 168 -1.16 -21.51 27.97
CA LEU A 168 -0.34 -21.85 26.81
C LEU A 168 -0.15 -20.62 25.94
N LEU A 169 1.10 -20.16 25.82
CA LEU A 169 1.46 -19.10 24.89
C LEU A 169 1.72 -19.74 23.53
N CYS A 170 0.90 -19.44 22.54
CA CYS A 170 1.09 -19.86 21.16
C CYS A 170 1.58 -18.67 20.34
N GLY A 171 2.62 -18.88 19.53
CA GLY A 171 3.20 -17.85 18.69
C GLY A 171 3.32 -18.32 17.25
N TYR A 172 3.26 -17.39 16.31
CA TYR A 172 3.63 -17.64 14.93
C TYR A 172 4.56 -16.55 14.41
N VAL A 173 5.39 -16.92 13.44
CA VAL A 173 6.23 -16.00 12.69
C VAL A 173 6.13 -16.32 11.20
N PHE A 174 5.84 -15.30 10.40
CA PHE A 174 5.87 -15.39 8.94
C PHE A 174 7.19 -14.83 8.42
N HIS A 175 7.89 -15.63 7.62
CA HIS A 175 9.03 -15.19 6.82
C HIS A 175 8.70 -15.29 5.34
N VAL A 176 9.13 -14.29 4.58
CA VAL A 176 9.02 -14.28 3.11
C VAL A 176 10.42 -14.10 2.57
N ALA A 177 10.94 -15.09 1.87
CA ALA A 177 12.18 -14.99 1.11
C ALA A 177 11.90 -14.34 -0.25
N GLY A 178 12.84 -13.52 -0.73
CA GLY A 178 12.79 -12.94 -2.07
C GLY A 178 13.54 -13.79 -3.11
N ASN A 179 13.23 -13.60 -4.38
CA ASN A 179 14.05 -14.06 -5.51
C ASN A 179 15.30 -13.18 -5.67
N SER A 180 16.29 -13.64 -6.46
CA SER A 180 17.60 -13.01 -6.64
C SER A 180 17.53 -11.47 -6.72
N GLY A 181 18.15 -10.79 -5.75
CA GLY A 181 18.19 -9.33 -5.66
C GLY A 181 17.20 -8.70 -4.67
N VAL A 182 16.24 -9.46 -4.12
CA VAL A 182 15.28 -8.96 -3.11
C VAL A 182 15.54 -9.61 -1.75
N LYS A 183 15.88 -8.81 -0.74
CA LYS A 183 16.13 -9.30 0.63
C LYS A 183 14.84 -9.83 1.26
N GLY A 184 14.89 -11.02 1.87
CA GLY A 184 13.77 -11.58 2.61
C GLY A 184 13.33 -10.71 3.81
N LEU A 185 12.09 -10.90 4.25
CA LEU A 185 11.43 -10.11 5.30
C LEU A 185 10.74 -11.02 6.32
N ARG A 186 10.88 -10.71 7.61
CA ARG A 186 9.98 -11.20 8.66
C ARG A 186 8.69 -10.39 8.60
N ALA A 187 7.67 -10.94 7.93
CA ALA A 187 6.49 -10.20 7.51
C ALA A 187 5.48 -9.96 8.65
N SER A 188 5.37 -10.92 9.58
CA SER A 188 4.45 -10.81 10.72
C SER A 188 4.90 -11.71 11.86
N GLU A 189 4.60 -11.28 13.08
CA GLU A 189 4.64 -12.11 14.28
C GLU A 189 3.36 -11.88 15.07
N GLY A 190 2.87 -12.94 15.72
CA GLY A 190 1.69 -12.84 16.57
C GLY A 190 1.77 -13.86 17.69
N TYR A 191 1.20 -13.48 18.84
CA TYR A 191 1.14 -14.32 20.03
C TYR A 191 -0.28 -14.30 20.57
N CYS A 192 -0.77 -15.46 21.01
CA CYS A 192 -2.01 -15.57 21.76
C CYS A 192 -1.76 -16.38 23.04
N LEU A 193 -2.38 -15.96 24.13
CA LEU A 193 -2.38 -16.69 25.39
C LEU A 193 -3.72 -17.43 25.48
N SER A 194 -3.70 -18.75 25.32
CA SER A 194 -4.85 -19.56 25.67
C SER A 194 -4.82 -19.77 27.17
N GLN A 195 -5.80 -19.21 27.88
CA GLN A 195 -6.07 -19.70 29.22
C GLN A 195 -6.56 -21.14 29.08
N GLY A 196 -5.88 -22.07 29.74
CA GLY A 196 -6.34 -23.46 29.77
C GLY A 196 -7.77 -23.52 30.35
N PRO A 197 -8.53 -24.59 30.11
CA PRO A 197 -9.82 -24.75 30.77
C PRO A 197 -9.63 -24.53 32.27
N ALA A 198 -10.49 -23.70 32.88
CA ALA A 198 -10.53 -23.58 34.33
C ALA A 198 -10.62 -25.01 34.89
N ARG A 199 -9.62 -25.40 35.68
CA ARG A 199 -9.75 -26.64 36.45
C ARG A 199 -10.94 -26.41 37.37
N CYS A 200 -12.06 -27.06 37.10
CA CYS A 200 -13.12 -27.22 38.08
C CYS A 200 -12.51 -28.03 39.22
N GLY A 201 -12.18 -27.34 40.31
CA GLY A 201 -11.97 -27.94 41.63
C GLY A 201 -13.30 -27.97 42.37
#